data_AF-A0A7C3FZ81-F1
#
_entry.id   AF-A0A7C3FZ81-F1
#
_cell.length_a   1.000
_cell.length_b   1.000
_cell.length_c   1.000
_cell.angle_alpha   90.00
_cell.angle_beta   90.00
_cell.angle_gamma   90.00
#
_symmetry.space_group_name_H-M   'P 1'
#
loop_
_entity.id
_entity.type
_entity.pdbx_description
1 polymer ?
#
loop_
_entity_poly.entity_id
_entity_poly.type
_entity_poly.pdbx_seq_one_letter_code
_entity_poly.pdbx_strand_id
1 'polypeptide(L)'
;MDTGGLILIVSVVVIVLLFSLLRGRGGVRNRPEVIQFLLFDVKINQALVETYHQREKFKRFERTNWELNKSKISFLSDPLQETLKMTFDIVEDINADLKIIKKDKSRSFKEINVSQLIEPLAKCREGLEGWLIDAIGTTEVPVRYPSLTGFLFGDR
;
A
#
# COMPACT_ATOMS: atom_id res chain seq x y z
N MET A 1 13.51 1.14 52.10
CA MET A 1 12.97 1.12 50.72
C MET A 1 11.74 0.25 50.77
N ASP A 2 10.57 0.89 50.74
CA ASP A 2 9.30 0.20 50.96
C ASP A 2 9.05 -0.77 49.81
N THR A 3 8.91 -2.04 50.16
CA THR A 3 8.64 -3.15 49.22
C THR A 3 7.42 -2.87 48.33
N GLY A 4 6.44 -2.11 48.83
CA GLY A 4 5.29 -1.66 48.04
C GLY A 4 5.63 -0.72 46.88
N GLY A 5 6.65 0.14 47.03
CA GLY A 5 7.08 1.06 45.98
C GLY A 5 7.81 0.35 44.84
N LEU A 6 8.64 -0.65 45.16
CA LEU A 6 9.32 -1.48 44.17
C LEU A 6 8.34 -2.30 43.33
N ILE A 7 7.30 -2.87 43.97
CA ILE A 7 6.27 -3.65 43.28
C ILE A 7 5.49 -2.76 42.30
N LEU A 8 5.14 -1.52 42.69
CA LEU A 8 4.45 -0.59 41.81
C LEU A 8 5.29 -0.19 40.60
N ILE A 9 6.57 0.13 40.80
CA ILE A 9 7.47 0.51 39.71
C ILE A 9 7.64 -0.63 38.71
N VAL A 10 7.89 -1.85 39.18
CA VAL A 10 8.04 -3.03 38.32
C VAL A 10 6.75 -3.30 37.54
N SER A 11 5.60 -3.17 38.20
CA SER A 11 4.28 -3.37 37.57
C SER A 11 4.03 -2.37 36.44
N VAL A 12 4.36 -1.09 36.65
CA VAL A 12 4.20 -0.04 35.62
C VAL A 12 5.14 -0.29 34.44
N VAL A 13 6.40 -0.69 34.68
CA VAL A 13 7.36 -1.00 33.61
C VAL A 13 6.89 -2.21 32.78
N VAL A 14 6.39 -3.26 33.42
CA VAL A 14 5.84 -4.44 32.73
C VAL A 14 4.59 -4.08 31.93
N ILE A 15 3.70 -3.25 32.47
CA ILE A 15 2.51 -2.76 31.75
C ILE A 15 2.93 -1.94 30.53
N VAL A 16 3.89 -1.02 30.66
CA VAL A 16 4.39 -0.19 29.55
C VAL A 16 5.07 -1.05 28.48
N LEU A 17 5.85 -2.07 28.87
CA LEU A 17 6.47 -3.00 27.92
C LEU A 17 5.41 -3.87 27.22
N LEU A 18 4.43 -4.40 27.94
CA LEU A 18 3.31 -5.14 27.35
C LEU A 18 2.48 -4.25 26.42
N PHE A 19 2.19 -3.01 26.82
CA PHE A 19 1.47 -2.05 25.98
C PHE A 19 2.28 -1.70 24.74
N SER A 20 3.60 -1.56 24.84
CA SER A 20 4.49 -1.33 23.69
C SER A 20 4.51 -2.52 22.73
N LEU A 21 4.51 -3.76 23.23
CA LEU A 21 4.45 -4.98 22.43
C LEU A 21 3.05 -5.24 21.83
N LEU A 22 1.99 -4.80 22.50
CA LEU A 22 0.59 -4.94 22.05
C LEU A 22 0.15 -3.81 21.11
N ARG A 23 0.72 -2.61 21.21
CA ARG A 23 0.37 -1.45 20.37
C ARG A 23 0.74 -1.65 18.89
N GLY A 24 1.63 -2.60 18.58
CA GLY A 24 1.92 -3.04 17.20
C GLY A 24 0.90 -4.03 16.61
N ARG A 25 -0.08 -4.53 17.38
CA ARG A 25 -1.02 -5.58 16.94
C ARG A 25 -2.42 -5.07 16.57
N GLY A 26 -2.66 -3.75 16.61
CA GLY A 26 -3.97 -3.13 16.36
C GLY A 26 -4.48 -3.12 14.91
N GLY A 27 -4.00 -3.99 14.01
CA GLY A 27 -4.37 -3.94 12.59
C GLY A 27 -4.43 -5.26 11.84
N VAL A 28 -4.39 -6.41 12.54
CA VAL A 28 -4.28 -7.76 11.92
C VAL A 28 -5.45 -8.07 10.98
N ARG A 29 -6.64 -7.53 11.24
CA ARG A 29 -7.87 -7.90 10.52
C ARG A 29 -7.96 -7.34 9.08
N ASN A 30 -7.19 -6.29 8.75
CA ASN A 30 -7.25 -5.64 7.43
C ASN A 30 -5.93 -5.72 6.64
N ARG A 31 -4.90 -6.42 7.13
CA ARG A 31 -3.59 -6.50 6.42
C ARG A 31 -3.72 -7.10 5.02
N PRO A 32 -4.41 -8.24 4.82
CA PRO A 32 -4.65 -8.79 3.48
C PRO A 32 -5.41 -7.85 2.55
N GLU A 33 -6.37 -7.09 3.09
CA GLU A 33 -7.16 -6.12 2.33
C GLU A 33 -6.30 -4.94 1.87
N VAL A 34 -5.45 -4.42 2.76
CA VAL A 34 -4.46 -3.38 2.41
C VAL A 34 -3.55 -3.86 1.29
N ILE A 35 -3.03 -5.08 1.38
CA ILE A 35 -2.14 -5.65 0.35
C ILE A 35 -2.86 -5.84 -0.98
N GLN A 36 -4.11 -6.30 -0.98
CA GLN A 36 -4.92 -6.39 -2.19
C GLN A 36 -5.11 -5.03 -2.86
N PHE A 37 -5.47 -4.01 -2.08
CA PHE A 37 -5.68 -2.67 -2.62
C PHE A 37 -4.39 -2.09 -3.21
N LEU A 38 -3.25 -2.32 -2.57
CA LEU A 38 -1.95 -1.93 -3.11
C LEU A 38 -1.59 -2.73 -4.37
N LEU A 39 -1.84 -4.04 -4.39
CA LEU A 39 -1.63 -4.89 -5.57
C LEU A 39 -2.50 -4.48 -6.74
N PHE A 40 -3.73 -4.07 -6.48
CA PHE A 40 -4.64 -3.56 -7.51
C PHE A 40 -4.06 -2.31 -8.18
N ASP A 41 -3.60 -1.33 -7.39
CA ASP A 41 -2.95 -0.12 -7.92
C ASP A 41 -1.68 -0.49 -8.72
N VAL A 42 -0.82 -1.38 -8.19
CA VAL A 42 0.40 -1.83 -8.86
C VAL A 42 0.10 -2.51 -10.20
N LYS A 43 -0.87 -3.43 -10.25
CA LYS A 43 -1.25 -4.16 -11.47
C LYS A 43 -1.87 -3.24 -12.52
N ILE A 44 -2.72 -2.30 -12.11
CA ILE A 44 -3.23 -1.27 -13.03
C ILE A 44 -2.08 -0.44 -13.58
N ASN A 45 -1.17 0.02 -12.71
CA ASN A 45 -0.04 0.83 -13.14
C ASN A 45 0.87 0.07 -14.11
N GLN A 46 1.12 -1.22 -13.91
CA GLN A 46 1.84 -2.07 -14.89
C GLN A 46 1.14 -2.07 -16.25
N ALA A 47 -0.17 -2.34 -16.28
CA ALA A 47 -0.94 -2.30 -17.53
C ALA A 47 -0.95 -0.92 -18.19
N LEU A 48 -0.92 0.17 -17.39
CA LEU A 48 -0.81 1.54 -17.91
C LEU A 48 0.55 1.80 -18.53
N VAL A 49 1.64 1.31 -17.96
CA VAL A 49 2.99 1.41 -18.55
C VAL A 49 3.05 0.63 -19.87
N GLU A 50 2.59 -0.62 -19.88
CA GLU A 50 2.63 -1.49 -21.07
C GLU A 50 1.84 -0.89 -22.25
N THR A 51 0.68 -0.31 -21.96
CA THR A 51 -0.20 0.27 -22.98
C THR A 51 0.06 1.75 -23.25
N TYR A 52 1.06 2.37 -22.60
CA TYR A 52 1.22 3.83 -22.57
C TYR A 52 1.33 4.45 -23.96
N HIS A 53 2.24 3.96 -24.80
CA HIS A 53 2.51 4.52 -26.12
C HIS A 53 1.42 4.20 -27.16
N GLN A 54 0.59 3.19 -26.89
CA GLN A 54 -0.50 2.75 -27.76
C GLN A 54 -1.76 3.60 -27.56
N ARG A 55 -1.88 4.32 -26.44
CA ARG A 55 -3.06 5.11 -26.12
C ARG A 55 -3.11 6.42 -26.92
N GLU A 56 -4.32 6.79 -27.32
CA GLU A 56 -4.61 8.11 -27.91
C GLU A 56 -4.69 9.21 -26.85
N LYS A 57 -5.11 8.86 -25.63
CA LYS A 57 -5.27 9.78 -24.51
C LYS A 57 -4.45 9.31 -23.32
N PHE A 58 -3.74 10.24 -22.68
CA PHE A 58 -3.05 9.94 -21.44
C PHE A 58 -4.05 9.59 -20.33
N LYS A 59 -3.69 8.61 -19.50
CA LYS A 59 -4.38 8.29 -18.25
C LYS A 59 -3.37 8.46 -17.11
N ARG A 60 -3.86 8.98 -15.98
CA ARG A 60 -3.04 9.10 -14.77
C ARG A 60 -2.81 7.71 -14.16
N PHE A 61 -1.66 7.55 -13.55
CA PHE A 61 -1.34 6.37 -12.77
C PHE A 61 -2.13 6.38 -11.46
N GLU A 62 -2.57 5.21 -11.03
CA GLU A 62 -3.35 5.01 -9.80
C GLU A 62 -2.44 5.14 -8.58
N ARG A 63 -2.90 5.88 -7.57
CA ARG A 63 -2.21 6.05 -6.28
C ARG A 63 -3.16 6.13 -5.10
N THR A 64 -4.45 5.92 -5.34
CA THR A 64 -5.50 6.19 -4.36
C THR A 64 -5.34 5.27 -3.16
N ASN A 65 -5.09 3.98 -3.39
CA ASN A 65 -4.93 3.02 -2.30
C ASN A 65 -3.58 3.18 -1.59
N TRP A 66 -2.55 3.63 -2.30
CA TRP A 66 -1.29 4.03 -1.67
C TRP A 66 -1.50 5.15 -0.66
N GLU A 67 -2.13 6.26 -1.05
CA GLU A 67 -2.36 7.40 -0.17
C GLU A 67 -3.19 7.03 1.08
N LEU A 68 -4.17 6.15 0.92
CA LEU A 68 -5.04 5.70 2.02
C LEU A 68 -4.37 4.72 2.98
N ASN A 69 -3.33 4.01 2.53
CA ASN A 69 -2.78 2.88 3.28
C ASN A 69 -1.28 2.99 3.60
N LYS A 70 -0.56 3.99 3.09
CA LYS A 70 0.89 4.18 3.34
C LYS A 70 1.27 4.28 4.83
N SER A 71 0.35 4.70 5.70
CA SER A 71 0.57 4.72 7.15
C SER A 71 0.31 3.36 7.84
N LYS A 72 -0.25 2.39 7.12
CA LYS A 72 -0.69 1.08 7.63
C LYS A 72 0.21 -0.06 7.19
N ILE A 73 1.24 0.18 6.39
CA ILE A 73 2.13 -0.84 5.82
C ILE A 73 3.29 -1.26 6.74
N SER A 74 3.32 -0.81 8.00
CA SER A 74 4.41 -1.10 8.93
C SER A 74 4.58 -2.59 9.28
N PHE A 75 3.66 -3.44 8.81
CA PHE A 75 3.75 -4.91 8.92
C PHE A 75 4.52 -5.56 7.76
N LEU A 76 4.82 -4.81 6.70
CA LEU A 76 5.68 -5.25 5.60
C LEU A 76 7.16 -5.13 6.02
N SER A 77 8.03 -5.85 5.33
CA SER A 77 9.48 -5.70 5.53
C SER A 77 9.94 -4.30 5.14
N ASP A 78 10.93 -3.75 5.85
CA ASP A 78 11.47 -2.41 5.56
C ASP A 78 11.90 -2.23 4.09
N PRO A 79 12.56 -3.22 3.44
CA PRO A 79 12.90 -3.11 2.02
C PRO A 79 11.66 -2.98 1.11
N LEU A 80 10.57 -3.68 1.43
CA LEU A 80 9.33 -3.60 0.64
C LEU A 80 8.60 -2.27 0.87
N GLN A 81 8.59 -1.76 2.10
CA GLN A 81 8.04 -0.44 2.40
C GLN A 81 8.79 0.66 1.64
N GLU A 82 10.12 0.61 1.62
CA GLU A 82 10.96 1.55 0.89
C GLU A 82 10.72 1.46 -0.63
N THR A 83 10.67 0.24 -1.18
CA THR A 83 10.40 0.02 -2.61
C THR A 83 9.02 0.57 -3.01
N LEU A 84 7.98 0.34 -2.21
CA LEU A 84 6.65 0.89 -2.44
C LEU A 84 6.68 2.42 -2.43
N LYS A 85 7.31 3.01 -1.42
CA LYS A 85 7.43 4.46 -1.31
C LYS A 85 8.11 5.06 -2.53
N MET A 86 9.31 4.57 -2.89
CA MET A 86 10.06 5.04 -4.06
C MET A 86 9.24 4.89 -5.34
N THR A 87 8.54 3.76 -5.52
CA THR A 87 7.72 3.52 -6.71
C THR A 87 6.56 4.51 -6.81
N PHE A 88 5.86 4.75 -5.70
CA PHE A 88 4.73 5.69 -5.70
C PHE A 88 5.16 7.16 -5.75
N ASP A 89 6.37 7.49 -5.31
CA ASP A 89 6.99 8.81 -5.52
C ASP A 89 7.23 9.05 -7.03
N ILE A 90 7.79 8.07 -7.76
CA ILE A 90 7.95 8.15 -9.23
C ILE A 90 6.58 8.28 -9.94
N VAL A 91 5.57 7.54 -9.46
CA VAL A 91 4.19 7.67 -9.95
C VAL A 91 3.64 9.09 -9.75
N GLU A 92 3.96 9.73 -8.63
CA GLU A 92 3.55 11.10 -8.35
C GLU A 92 4.22 12.10 -9.30
N ASP A 93 5.52 11.96 -9.53
CA ASP A 93 6.28 12.81 -10.46
C ASP A 93 5.72 12.72 -11.88
N ILE A 94 5.50 11.49 -12.40
CA ILE A 94 4.91 11.29 -13.72
C ILE A 94 3.49 11.89 -13.80
N ASN A 95 2.69 11.74 -12.75
CA ASN A 95 1.35 12.33 -12.72
C ASN A 95 1.39 13.87 -12.68
N ALA A 96 2.41 14.46 -12.05
CA ALA A 96 2.65 15.90 -12.06
C ALA A 96 3.01 16.38 -13.47
N ASP A 97 3.90 15.68 -14.16
CA ASP A 97 4.26 15.98 -15.56
C ASP A 97 3.05 15.88 -16.50
N LEU A 98 2.25 14.82 -16.36
CA LEU A 98 0.99 14.68 -17.11
C LEU A 98 0.03 15.85 -16.86
N LYS A 99 -0.01 16.38 -15.63
CA LYS A 99 -0.84 17.54 -15.30
C LYS A 99 -0.31 18.83 -15.94
N ILE A 100 1.00 18.97 -16.09
CA ILE A 100 1.65 20.11 -16.78
C ILE A 100 1.36 20.01 -18.29
N ILE A 101 1.60 18.85 -18.91
CA ILE A 101 1.34 18.62 -20.33
C ILE A 101 -0.14 18.79 -20.67
N LYS A 102 -1.06 18.40 -19.78
CA LYS A 102 -2.49 18.68 -19.98
C LYS A 102 -2.79 20.17 -20.16
N LYS A 103 -2.05 21.04 -19.47
CA LYS A 103 -2.19 22.50 -19.56
C LYS A 103 -1.43 23.07 -20.76
N ASP A 104 -0.26 22.52 -21.04
CA ASP A 104 0.61 22.92 -22.15
C ASP A 104 0.33 22.10 -23.41
N LYS A 105 -0.55 22.62 -24.28
CA LYS A 105 -0.95 21.97 -25.54
C LYS A 105 0.20 21.75 -26.54
N SER A 106 1.40 22.28 -26.27
CA SER A 106 2.56 22.15 -27.17
C SER A 106 3.36 20.87 -26.96
N ARG A 107 3.27 20.23 -25.79
CA ARG A 107 4.03 19.01 -25.46
C ARG A 107 3.19 17.76 -25.66
N SER A 108 3.81 16.70 -26.18
CA SER A 108 3.15 15.40 -26.29
C SER A 108 3.38 14.60 -25.01
N PHE A 109 2.30 14.03 -24.45
CA PHE A 109 2.44 13.12 -23.29
C PHE A 109 3.31 11.90 -23.62
N LYS A 110 3.41 11.50 -24.89
CA LYS A 110 4.22 10.36 -25.33
C LYS A 110 5.72 10.53 -25.09
N GLU A 111 6.17 11.75 -24.81
CA GLU A 111 7.57 12.07 -24.49
C GLU A 111 7.94 11.72 -23.03
N ILE A 112 6.96 11.51 -22.14
CA ILE A 112 7.25 11.13 -20.76
C ILE A 112 7.81 9.71 -20.72
N ASN A 113 8.97 9.57 -20.07
CA ASN A 113 9.57 8.27 -19.82
C ASN A 113 8.85 7.52 -18.69
N VAL A 114 7.92 6.63 -19.05
CA VAL A 114 7.25 5.73 -18.11
C VAL A 114 8.00 4.42 -17.88
N SER A 115 9.05 4.13 -18.64
CA SER A 115 9.78 2.85 -18.55
C SER A 115 10.50 2.67 -17.21
N GLN A 116 10.83 3.78 -16.53
CA GLN A 116 11.38 3.77 -15.18
C GLN A 116 10.46 3.13 -14.13
N LEU A 117 9.16 2.97 -14.42
CA LEU A 117 8.21 2.30 -13.52
C LEU A 117 8.18 0.77 -13.70
N ILE A 118 8.75 0.21 -14.77
CA ILE A 118 8.64 -1.23 -15.08
C ILE A 118 9.25 -2.07 -13.95
N GLU A 119 10.51 -1.82 -13.62
CA GLU A 119 11.23 -2.59 -12.61
C GLU A 119 10.71 -2.36 -11.18
N PRO A 120 10.48 -1.12 -10.72
CA PRO A 120 9.96 -0.88 -9.38
C PRO A 120 8.55 -1.48 -9.18
N LEU A 121 7.66 -1.37 -10.17
CA LEU A 121 6.33 -2.00 -10.10
C LEU A 121 6.41 -3.53 -10.06
N ALA A 122 7.34 -4.15 -10.81
CA ALA A 122 7.56 -5.59 -10.75
C ALA A 122 8.01 -6.03 -9.35
N LYS A 123 8.99 -5.33 -8.76
CA LYS A 123 9.47 -5.60 -7.39
C LYS A 123 8.37 -5.41 -6.35
N CYS A 124 7.56 -4.35 -6.46
CA CYS A 124 6.40 -4.16 -5.58
C CYS A 124 5.40 -5.31 -5.70
N ARG A 125 5.08 -5.74 -6.93
CA ARG A 125 4.16 -6.86 -7.15
C ARG A 125 4.68 -8.14 -6.50
N GLU A 126 5.92 -8.51 -6.80
CA GLU A 126 6.55 -9.72 -6.26
C GLU A 126 6.59 -9.71 -4.72
N GLY A 127 6.97 -8.59 -4.11
CA GLY A 127 7.02 -8.48 -2.65
C GLY A 127 5.64 -8.55 -1.99
N LEU A 128 4.62 -7.93 -2.59
CA LEU A 128 3.25 -7.97 -2.09
C LEU A 128 2.62 -9.36 -2.29
N GLU A 129 2.84 -10.01 -3.43
CA GLU A 129 2.36 -11.38 -3.70
C GLU A 129 3.07 -12.40 -2.82
N GLY A 130 4.39 -12.27 -2.62
CA GLY A 130 5.15 -13.08 -1.69
C GLY A 130 4.61 -12.97 -0.26
N TRP A 131 4.30 -11.75 0.19
CA TRP A 131 3.67 -11.56 1.50
C TRP A 131 2.31 -12.25 1.61
N LEU A 132 1.47 -12.22 0.56
CA LEU A 132 0.17 -12.92 0.57
C LEU A 132 0.34 -14.43 0.64
N ILE A 133 1.29 -14.98 -0.10
CA ILE A 133 1.60 -16.42 -0.08
C ILE A 133 2.07 -16.83 1.31
N ASP A 134 2.98 -16.08 1.92
CA ASP A 134 3.50 -16.37 3.25
C ASP A 134 2.43 -16.25 4.35
N ALA A 135 1.52 -15.28 4.21
CA ALA A 135 0.50 -15.00 5.23
C ALA A 135 -0.77 -15.84 5.11
N ILE A 136 -1.19 -16.22 3.90
CA ILE A 136 -2.50 -16.80 3.60
C ILE A 136 -2.37 -18.12 2.81
N GLY A 137 -1.23 -18.39 2.18
CA GLY A 137 -1.01 -19.56 1.33
C GLY A 137 -1.59 -19.43 -0.08
N THR A 138 -2.13 -18.27 -0.45
CA THR A 138 -2.71 -18.01 -1.78
C THR A 138 -2.34 -16.61 -2.29
N THR A 139 -2.13 -16.48 -3.60
CA THR A 139 -1.91 -15.18 -4.27
C THR A 139 -3.23 -14.41 -4.46
N GLU A 140 -4.36 -15.12 -4.43
CA GLU A 140 -5.71 -14.57 -4.50
C GLU A 140 -6.33 -14.59 -3.11
N VAL A 141 -6.62 -13.41 -2.56
CA VAL A 141 -7.39 -13.31 -1.33
C VAL A 141 -8.88 -13.41 -1.70
N PRO A 142 -9.70 -14.16 -0.95
CA PRO A 142 -11.12 -14.25 -1.25
C PRO A 142 -11.74 -12.86 -1.28
N VAL A 143 -12.39 -12.53 -2.41
CA VAL A 143 -13.18 -11.30 -2.56
C VAL A 143 -14.26 -11.32 -1.48
N ARG A 144 -14.09 -10.53 -0.41
CA ARG A 144 -15.16 -10.30 0.57
C ARG A 144 -16.20 -9.44 -0.12
N TYR A 145 -17.19 -10.08 -0.72
CA TYR A 145 -18.43 -9.41 -1.07
C TYR A 145 -19.05 -8.89 0.23
N PRO A 146 -19.57 -7.64 0.25
CA PRO A 146 -20.45 -7.24 1.33
C PRO A 146 -21.55 -8.29 1.42
N SER A 147 -21.69 -8.93 2.58
CA SER A 147 -22.78 -9.86 2.80
C SER A 147 -24.09 -9.09 2.54
N LEU A 148 -25.09 -9.73 1.93
CA LEU A 148 -26.40 -9.11 1.73
C LEU A 148 -26.97 -8.58 3.07
N THR A 149 -26.59 -9.21 4.18
CA THR A 149 -26.91 -8.77 5.54
C THR A 149 -26.17 -7.50 5.95
N GLY A 150 -24.89 -7.33 5.61
CA GLY A 150 -24.13 -6.10 5.87
C GLY A 150 -24.61 -4.91 5.03
N PHE A 151 -25.07 -5.16 3.80
CA PHE A 151 -25.70 -4.13 2.94
C PHE A 151 -27.06 -3.67 3.49
N LEU A 152 -27.85 -4.59 4.04
CA LEU A 152 -29.20 -4.28 4.55
C LEU A 152 -29.22 -3.77 6.00
N PHE A 153 -28.28 -4.19 6.84
CA PHE A 153 -28.33 -3.93 8.28
C PHE A 153 -27.13 -3.17 8.85
N GLY A 154 -26.11 -2.89 8.03
CA GLY A 154 -24.86 -2.26 8.45
C GLY A 154 -23.99 -3.21 9.28
N ASP A 155 -22.70 -3.29 8.97
CA ASP A 155 -21.75 -4.02 9.81
C ASP A 155 -21.61 -3.28 11.16
N ARG A 156 -21.98 -3.94 12.26
CA ARG A 156 -21.85 -3.46 13.64
C ARG A 156 -20.46 -3.73 14.22
#